data_AF-A0AA44EHE7-F1
#
_entry.id   AF-A0AA44EHE7-F1
#
_cell.length_a   1.000
_cell.length_b   1.000
_cell.length_c   1.000
_cell.angle_alpha   90.00
_cell.angle_beta   90.00
_cell.angle_gamma   90.00
#
_symmetry.space_group_name_H-M   'P 1'
#
loop_
_entity.id
_entity.type
_entity.pdbx_description
1 polymer ?
#
loop_
_entity_poly.entity_id
_entity_poly.type
_entity_poly.pdbx_seq_one_letter_code
_entity_poly.pdbx_strand_id
1 'polypeptide(L)'
;MTAANLRSAIHIASLFGIYLSVAMMVPALADFYVSNPDAIVFTRVSVLCTALFAGTAMATREGIPQLNRRMGVLLVNLLWIVFCVLGALPLWLSGEGLTFFKALFESVSAVTTTGSTVMTHLDHAPPGVLLLRSMLQWFGGIGIVALGLFVMPFLRLGGMSFFRLESSDKGDKVFARIASFLRAFVAIYVTITLVCASAYHVLGMDQFDALNHAMTTVATGGFSTHDASFAYFDSVPLLWAATFFMSLCSLPFSILILFAVKRSSAPLRDPQIITFLGYLILSALALGVYHHLHNNVAIGTSLAHSFFNLASILSTSGFASQDYTAWGPLAVSLAFVATFVGGCSGSTAGGIKAYRFVIMYRSLRPAIMKVIYPDSVTTIRYGGTVVDADMQKAIFLFFSVFVSFWAMGTVVLSALGYDFQTAASSVLTALSNVGPGIGSMVGPAGNFAEMSNPALLLLSMLMLMGRLEIVTVLIILSPLFWRN
;
A
#
# COMPACT_ATOMS: atom_id res chain seq x y z
N MET A 1 5.27 -13.87 -25.98
CA MET A 1 5.56 -14.42 -24.63
C MET A 1 5.92 -15.88 -24.82
N THR A 2 7.12 -16.31 -24.44
CA THR A 2 7.54 -17.71 -24.62
C THR A 2 6.94 -18.62 -23.56
N ALA A 3 6.72 -19.90 -23.89
CA ALA A 3 6.22 -20.90 -22.96
C ALA A 3 7.12 -21.06 -21.72
N ALA A 4 8.44 -20.98 -21.90
CA ALA A 4 9.43 -21.05 -20.82
C ALA A 4 9.26 -19.89 -19.81
N ASN A 5 9.00 -18.67 -20.29
CA ASN A 5 8.78 -17.51 -19.41
C ASN A 5 7.49 -17.64 -18.61
N LEU A 6 6.42 -18.13 -19.24
CA LEU A 6 5.14 -18.39 -18.58
C LEU A 6 5.30 -19.46 -17.48
N ARG A 7 5.94 -20.58 -17.81
CA ARG A 7 6.20 -21.68 -16.87
C ARG A 7 7.06 -21.22 -15.69
N SER A 8 8.13 -20.47 -15.95
CA SER A 8 8.99 -19.89 -14.91
C SER A 8 8.24 -18.94 -13.97
N ALA A 9 7.36 -18.10 -14.50
CA ALA A 9 6.54 -17.20 -13.68
C ALA A 9 5.56 -17.98 -12.79
N ILE A 10 4.90 -19.01 -13.32
CA ILE A 10 3.99 -19.87 -12.56
C ILE A 10 4.76 -20.64 -11.48
N HIS A 11 5.94 -21.17 -11.79
CA HIS A 11 6.79 -21.87 -10.83
C HIS A 11 7.18 -21.00 -9.64
N ILE A 12 7.62 -19.76 -9.88
CA ILE A 12 7.99 -18.85 -8.79
C ILE A 12 6.75 -18.50 -7.97
N ALA A 13 5.64 -18.19 -8.62
CA ALA A 13 4.43 -17.84 -7.88
C ALA A 13 3.86 -18.99 -7.06
N SER A 14 4.00 -20.24 -7.51
CA SER A 14 3.58 -21.40 -6.71
C SER A 14 4.46 -21.58 -5.48
N LEU A 15 5.78 -21.32 -5.55
CA LEU A 15 6.63 -21.30 -4.36
C LEU A 15 6.17 -20.27 -3.33
N PHE A 16 5.82 -19.06 -3.77
CA PHE A 16 5.27 -18.04 -2.88
C PHE A 16 3.86 -18.42 -2.36
N GLY A 17 3.06 -19.10 -3.17
CA GLY A 17 1.78 -19.67 -2.74
C GLY A 17 1.94 -20.69 -1.62
N ILE A 18 2.98 -21.53 -1.67
CA ILE A 18 3.34 -22.44 -0.57
C ILE A 18 3.68 -21.65 0.70
N TYR A 19 4.52 -20.62 0.60
CA TYR A 19 4.89 -19.82 1.77
C TYR A 19 3.69 -19.16 2.45
N LEU A 20 2.78 -18.57 1.66
CA LEU A 20 1.56 -18.00 2.22
C LEU A 20 0.64 -19.06 2.83
N SER A 21 0.49 -20.21 2.15
CA SER A 21 -0.32 -21.32 2.64
C SER A 21 0.20 -21.85 3.98
N VAL A 22 1.51 -22.01 4.13
CA VAL A 22 2.12 -22.42 5.41
C VAL A 22 1.99 -21.33 6.47
N ALA A 23 2.11 -20.05 6.10
CA ALA A 23 1.93 -18.94 7.03
C ALA A 23 0.52 -18.88 7.64
N MET A 24 -0.51 -19.41 6.96
CA MET A 24 -1.87 -19.56 7.50
C MET A 24 -1.97 -20.53 8.70
N MET A 25 -0.92 -21.30 9.00
CA MET A 25 -0.85 -22.05 10.25
C MET A 25 -0.79 -21.13 11.48
N VAL A 26 -0.25 -19.92 11.35
CA VAL A 26 -0.17 -18.96 12.46
C VAL A 26 -1.57 -18.54 12.95
N PRO A 27 -2.50 -18.05 12.10
CA PRO A 27 -3.87 -17.80 12.53
C PRO A 27 -4.61 -19.07 12.96
N ALA A 28 -4.31 -20.24 12.37
CA ALA A 28 -4.88 -21.51 12.83
C ALA A 28 -4.52 -21.82 14.29
N LEU A 29 -3.26 -21.56 14.68
CA LEU A 29 -2.79 -21.74 16.06
C LEU A 29 -3.42 -20.72 17.02
N ALA A 30 -3.65 -19.49 16.58
CA ALA A 30 -4.33 -18.47 17.37
C ALA A 30 -5.78 -18.88 17.68
N ASP A 31 -6.54 -19.35 16.68
CA ASP A 31 -7.90 -19.86 16.89
C ASP A 31 -7.92 -21.14 17.72
N PHE A 32 -6.92 -22.02 17.54
CA PHE A 32 -6.79 -23.24 18.35
C PHE A 32 -6.60 -22.91 19.83
N TYR A 33 -5.78 -21.90 20.15
CA TYR A 33 -5.54 -21.47 21.53
C TYR A 33 -6.82 -21.01 22.24
N VAL A 34 -7.72 -20.34 21.52
CA VAL A 34 -9.02 -19.90 22.06
C VAL A 34 -10.16 -20.92 21.83
N SER A 35 -9.84 -22.14 21.37
CA SER A 35 -10.81 -23.20 21.06
C SER A 35 -11.89 -22.79 20.04
N ASN A 36 -11.54 -21.92 19.09
CA ASN A 36 -12.45 -21.53 18.01
C ASN A 36 -12.44 -22.58 16.87
N PRO A 37 -13.62 -22.99 16.34
CA PRO A 37 -13.71 -23.98 15.26
C PRO A 37 -13.02 -23.57 13.95
N ASP A 38 -12.82 -22.27 13.71
CA ASP A 38 -12.15 -21.74 12.52
C ASP A 38 -10.68 -22.19 12.42
N ALA A 39 -10.07 -22.63 13.53
CA ALA A 39 -8.77 -23.30 13.52
C ALA A 39 -8.73 -24.47 12.51
N ILE A 40 -9.82 -25.22 12.39
CA ILE A 40 -9.96 -26.33 11.43
C ILE A 40 -10.05 -25.81 10.00
N VAL A 41 -10.76 -24.70 9.78
CA VAL A 41 -10.90 -24.05 8.46
C VAL A 41 -9.54 -23.60 7.97
N PHE A 42 -8.82 -22.80 8.77
CA PHE A 42 -7.47 -22.34 8.45
C PHE A 42 -6.52 -23.51 8.18
N THR A 43 -6.59 -24.57 8.99
CA THR A 43 -5.75 -25.76 8.81
C THR A 43 -6.01 -26.49 7.51
N ARG A 44 -7.29 -26.73 7.18
CA ARG A 44 -7.68 -27.41 5.94
C ARG A 44 -7.26 -26.60 4.71
N VAL A 45 -7.54 -25.29 4.71
CA VAL A 45 -7.16 -24.41 3.60
C VAL A 45 -5.64 -24.41 3.41
N SER A 46 -4.89 -24.23 4.48
CA SER A 46 -3.42 -24.26 4.45
C SER A 46 -2.86 -25.55 3.84
N VAL A 47 -3.33 -26.72 4.28
CA VAL A 47 -2.85 -28.02 3.79
C VAL A 47 -3.22 -28.23 2.32
N LEU A 48 -4.48 -27.97 1.94
CA LEU A 48 -4.96 -28.16 0.56
C LEU A 48 -4.26 -27.21 -0.42
N CYS A 49 -4.11 -25.94 -0.05
CA CYS A 49 -3.39 -24.97 -0.87
C CYS A 49 -1.90 -25.33 -0.97
N THR A 50 -1.28 -25.74 0.12
CA THR A 50 0.12 -26.21 0.09
C THR A 50 0.29 -27.39 -0.87
N ALA A 51 -0.61 -28.38 -0.83
CA ALA A 51 -0.58 -29.53 -1.74
C ALA A 51 -0.76 -29.10 -3.22
N LEU A 52 -1.72 -28.21 -3.50
CA LEU A 52 -1.96 -27.67 -4.84
C LEU A 52 -0.74 -26.91 -5.38
N PHE A 53 -0.17 -26.01 -4.58
CA PHE A 53 0.97 -25.21 -5.01
C PHE A 53 2.26 -26.02 -5.08
N ALA A 54 2.45 -27.03 -4.24
CA ALA A 54 3.54 -27.99 -4.38
C ALA A 54 3.42 -28.81 -5.68
N GLY A 55 2.22 -29.30 -5.99
CA GLY A 55 1.94 -30.00 -7.24
C GLY A 55 2.25 -29.14 -8.48
N THR A 56 1.79 -27.88 -8.48
CA THR A 56 2.07 -26.95 -9.58
C THR A 56 3.56 -26.57 -9.66
N ALA A 57 4.24 -26.36 -8.53
CA ALA A 57 5.68 -26.11 -8.49
C ALA A 57 6.48 -27.29 -9.09
N MET A 58 6.12 -28.53 -8.75
CA MET A 58 6.73 -29.72 -9.32
C MET A 58 6.48 -29.83 -10.84
N ALA A 59 5.24 -29.59 -11.28
CA ALA A 59 4.87 -29.65 -12.70
C ALA A 59 5.51 -28.55 -13.56
N THR A 60 5.88 -27.42 -12.96
CA THR A 60 6.47 -26.26 -13.64
C THR A 60 7.97 -26.13 -13.46
N ARG A 61 8.61 -27.08 -12.77
CA ARG A 61 10.05 -27.07 -12.51
C ARG A 61 10.83 -27.16 -13.83
N GLU A 62 11.61 -26.13 -14.12
CA GLU A 62 12.59 -26.09 -15.21
C GLU A 62 13.95 -25.61 -14.68
N GLY A 63 14.93 -25.47 -15.57
CA GLY A 63 16.24 -24.89 -15.24
C GLY A 63 16.17 -23.45 -14.73
N ILE A 64 17.33 -22.83 -14.53
CA ILE A 64 17.43 -21.49 -13.92
C ILE A 64 16.60 -20.47 -14.74
N PRO A 65 15.57 -19.84 -14.13
CA PRO A 65 14.72 -18.89 -14.83
C PRO A 65 15.53 -17.72 -15.40
N GLN A 66 15.39 -17.47 -16.70
CA GLN A 66 15.98 -16.27 -17.30
C GLN A 66 15.04 -15.09 -17.09
N LEU A 67 15.41 -14.19 -16.17
CA LEU A 67 14.63 -13.00 -15.88
C LEU A 67 14.64 -12.03 -17.07
N ASN A 68 13.49 -11.96 -17.74
CA ASN A 68 13.20 -10.98 -18.79
C ASN A 68 12.10 -10.02 -18.30
N ARG A 69 12.07 -8.79 -18.83
CA ARG A 69 11.08 -7.76 -18.50
C ARG A 69 9.63 -8.26 -18.61
N ARG A 70 9.30 -9.02 -19.67
CA ARG A 70 7.95 -9.61 -19.84
C ARG A 70 7.62 -10.61 -18.74
N MET A 71 8.57 -11.48 -18.37
CA MET A 71 8.41 -12.44 -17.27
C MET A 71 8.22 -11.71 -15.94
N GLY A 72 9.01 -10.68 -15.66
CA GLY A 72 8.89 -9.89 -14.43
C GLY A 72 7.51 -9.26 -14.26
N VAL A 73 6.99 -8.59 -15.30
CA VAL A 73 5.65 -7.99 -15.30
C VAL A 73 4.55 -9.04 -15.07
N LEU A 74 4.65 -10.21 -15.71
CA LEU A 74 3.69 -11.30 -15.48
C LEU A 74 3.77 -11.85 -14.05
N LEU A 75 4.99 -12.15 -13.58
CA LEU A 75 5.24 -12.72 -12.26
C LEU A 75 4.66 -11.82 -11.16
N VAL A 76 4.88 -10.51 -11.26
CA VAL A 76 4.27 -9.51 -10.37
C VAL A 76 2.77 -9.76 -10.27
N ASN A 77 2.04 -9.60 -11.37
CA ASN A 77 0.59 -9.64 -11.35
C ASN A 77 0.08 -10.99 -10.82
N LEU A 78 0.77 -12.07 -11.18
CA LEU A 78 0.40 -13.42 -10.74
C LEU A 78 0.62 -13.62 -9.23
N LEU A 79 1.70 -13.10 -8.65
CA LEU A 79 1.92 -13.13 -7.19
C LEU A 79 0.81 -12.41 -6.42
N TRP A 80 0.42 -11.22 -6.87
CA TRP A 80 -0.64 -10.44 -6.24
C TRP A 80 -2.00 -11.15 -6.33
N ILE A 81 -2.36 -11.67 -7.51
CA ILE A 81 -3.59 -12.44 -7.69
C ILE A 81 -3.60 -13.69 -6.81
N VAL A 82 -2.49 -14.45 -6.77
CA VAL A 82 -2.38 -15.65 -5.93
C VAL A 82 -2.56 -15.31 -4.46
N PHE A 83 -1.94 -14.23 -3.96
CA PHE A 83 -2.07 -13.81 -2.57
C PHE A 83 -3.49 -13.39 -2.23
N CYS A 84 -4.15 -12.61 -3.09
CA CYS A 84 -5.52 -12.18 -2.89
C CYS A 84 -6.50 -13.36 -2.87
N VAL A 85 -6.38 -14.30 -3.83
CA VAL A 85 -7.26 -15.46 -3.90
C VAL A 85 -7.02 -16.38 -2.70
N LEU A 86 -5.77 -16.64 -2.36
CA LEU A 86 -5.43 -17.47 -1.20
C LEU A 86 -5.96 -16.88 0.10
N GLY A 87 -5.68 -15.60 0.37
CA GLY A 87 -6.14 -14.92 1.58
C GLY A 87 -7.67 -14.86 1.73
N ALA A 88 -8.41 -14.93 0.61
CA ALA A 88 -9.88 -14.91 0.62
C ALA A 88 -10.49 -16.27 1.02
N LEU A 89 -9.80 -17.38 0.78
CA LEU A 89 -10.33 -18.72 1.06
C LEU A 89 -10.68 -18.96 2.54
N PRO A 90 -9.78 -18.72 3.52
CA PRO A 90 -10.13 -18.92 4.92
C PRO A 90 -11.23 -17.94 5.36
N LEU A 91 -11.21 -16.70 4.89
CA LEU A 91 -12.26 -15.71 5.20
C LEU A 91 -13.63 -16.15 4.70
N TRP A 92 -13.69 -16.68 3.46
CA TRP A 92 -14.93 -17.17 2.86
C TRP A 92 -15.49 -18.43 3.54
N LEU A 93 -14.61 -19.34 3.95
CA LEU A 93 -14.99 -20.58 4.64
C LEU A 93 -15.15 -20.39 6.17
N SER A 94 -14.85 -19.17 6.64
CA SER A 94 -15.21 -18.50 7.88
C SER A 94 -16.48 -18.92 8.62
N GLY A 95 -16.49 -18.96 9.96
CA GLY A 95 -17.71 -18.70 10.73
C GLY A 95 -18.33 -17.31 10.51
N GLU A 96 -17.58 -16.36 9.93
CA GLU A 96 -17.97 -14.95 9.72
C GLU A 96 -19.12 -14.73 8.70
N GLY A 97 -19.51 -15.74 7.92
CA GLY A 97 -20.65 -15.65 7.00
C GLY A 97 -20.44 -14.71 5.80
N LEU A 98 -19.18 -14.39 5.45
CA LEU A 98 -18.87 -13.56 4.29
C LEU A 98 -19.21 -14.26 2.98
N THR A 99 -19.82 -13.53 2.04
CA THR A 99 -19.91 -14.01 0.65
C THR A 99 -18.51 -14.04 0.03
N PHE A 100 -18.33 -14.85 -1.03
CA PHE A 100 -17.05 -14.92 -1.74
C PHE A 100 -16.56 -13.54 -2.20
N PHE A 101 -17.46 -12.66 -2.70
CA PHE A 101 -17.09 -11.31 -3.13
C PHE A 101 -16.61 -10.43 -1.97
N LYS A 102 -17.23 -10.53 -0.80
CA LYS A 102 -16.80 -9.83 0.41
C LYS A 102 -15.47 -10.35 0.91
N ALA A 103 -15.29 -11.67 0.99
CA ALA A 103 -14.02 -12.28 1.38
C ALA A 103 -12.88 -11.94 0.40
N LEU A 104 -13.17 -11.92 -0.90
CA LEU A 104 -12.21 -11.50 -1.93
C LEU A 104 -11.85 -10.03 -1.77
N PHE A 105 -12.83 -9.14 -1.56
CA PHE A 105 -12.58 -7.72 -1.32
C PHE A 105 -11.71 -7.50 -0.07
N GLU A 106 -12.05 -8.15 1.04
CA GLU A 106 -11.29 -8.05 2.30
C GLU A 106 -9.84 -8.49 2.09
N SER A 107 -9.64 -9.63 1.41
CA SER A 107 -8.29 -10.14 1.10
C SER A 107 -7.52 -9.25 0.13
N VAL A 108 -8.16 -8.76 -0.94
CA VAL A 108 -7.53 -7.83 -1.88
C VAL A 108 -7.13 -6.56 -1.17
N SER A 109 -8.00 -6.00 -0.34
CA SER A 109 -7.73 -4.83 0.47
C SER A 109 -6.56 -5.06 1.45
N ALA A 110 -6.52 -6.23 2.09
CA ALA A 110 -5.42 -6.62 2.97
C ALA A 110 -4.09 -6.69 2.21
N VAL A 111 -4.04 -7.51 1.15
CA VAL A 111 -2.81 -7.75 0.40
C VAL A 111 -2.31 -6.45 -0.23
N THR A 112 -3.19 -5.64 -0.80
CA THR A 112 -2.85 -4.33 -1.39
C THR A 112 -2.56 -3.24 -0.36
N THR A 113 -2.60 -3.56 0.93
CA THR A 113 -2.43 -2.61 2.04
C THR A 113 -3.34 -1.40 1.86
N THR A 114 -4.58 -1.63 1.42
CA THR A 114 -5.57 -0.56 1.24
C THR A 114 -6.27 -0.25 2.56
N GLY A 115 -6.69 -1.26 3.32
CA GLY A 115 -7.35 -1.01 4.62
C GLY A 115 -8.85 -0.79 4.56
N SER A 116 -9.49 -0.85 3.40
CA SER A 116 -10.95 -0.86 3.27
C SER A 116 -11.50 -2.20 3.75
N THR A 117 -12.47 -2.20 4.66
CA THR A 117 -13.07 -3.44 5.18
C THR A 117 -14.54 -3.56 4.82
N VAL A 118 -15.01 -4.80 4.62
CA VAL A 118 -16.43 -5.17 4.54
C VAL A 118 -16.90 -5.93 5.78
N MET A 119 -15.99 -6.18 6.72
CA MET A 119 -16.28 -6.83 7.99
C MET A 119 -16.75 -5.80 9.00
N THR A 120 -17.60 -6.26 9.91
CA THR A 120 -18.19 -5.49 11.01
C THR A 120 -18.12 -6.34 12.28
N HIS A 121 -18.20 -5.71 13.45
CA HIS A 121 -18.08 -6.38 14.75
C HIS A 121 -16.71 -7.03 14.96
N LEU A 122 -15.65 -6.36 14.50
CA LEU A 122 -14.27 -6.83 14.62
C LEU A 122 -13.85 -7.06 16.08
N ASP A 123 -14.42 -6.30 17.02
CA ASP A 123 -14.19 -6.44 18.46
C ASP A 123 -14.52 -7.84 19.02
N HIS A 124 -15.34 -8.61 18.30
CA HIS A 124 -15.76 -9.96 18.67
C HIS A 124 -15.32 -11.03 17.65
N ALA A 125 -14.56 -10.63 16.62
CA ALA A 125 -14.08 -11.55 15.62
C ALA A 125 -13.03 -12.52 16.20
N PRO A 126 -12.92 -13.75 15.69
CA PRO A 126 -11.90 -14.70 16.10
C PRO A 126 -10.48 -14.14 15.92
N PRO A 127 -9.56 -14.42 16.85
CA PRO A 127 -8.20 -13.91 16.78
C PRO A 127 -7.46 -14.39 15.52
N GLY A 128 -7.72 -15.59 15.01
CA GLY A 128 -7.15 -16.07 13.76
C GLY A 128 -7.58 -15.26 12.55
N VAL A 129 -8.84 -14.82 12.49
CA VAL A 129 -9.35 -13.94 11.42
C VAL A 129 -8.68 -12.56 11.48
N LEU A 130 -8.63 -11.96 12.66
CA LEU A 130 -7.95 -10.67 12.88
C LEU A 130 -6.46 -10.74 12.54
N LEU A 131 -5.79 -11.83 12.93
CA LEU A 131 -4.38 -12.04 12.68
C LEU A 131 -4.09 -12.26 11.19
N LEU A 132 -4.93 -13.02 10.48
CA LEU A 132 -4.83 -13.18 9.04
C LEU A 132 -4.90 -11.81 8.33
N ARG A 133 -5.88 -10.98 8.69
CA ARG A 133 -6.07 -9.64 8.11
C ARG A 133 -4.79 -8.80 8.23
N SER A 134 -4.21 -8.76 9.43
CA SER A 134 -2.97 -8.02 9.69
C SER A 134 -1.75 -8.63 8.99
N MET A 135 -1.63 -9.96 8.98
CA MET A 135 -0.54 -10.67 8.31
C MET A 135 -0.56 -10.46 6.79
N LEU A 136 -1.74 -10.46 6.16
CA LEU A 136 -1.87 -10.20 4.72
C LEU A 136 -1.41 -8.78 4.38
N GLN A 137 -1.72 -7.78 5.21
CA GLN A 137 -1.16 -6.42 5.05
C GLN A 137 0.35 -6.42 5.20
N TRP A 138 0.88 -7.08 6.23
CA TRP A 138 2.31 -7.16 6.49
C TRP A 138 3.08 -7.81 5.32
N PHE A 139 2.57 -8.92 4.78
CA PHE A 139 3.12 -9.55 3.58
C PHE A 139 2.98 -8.67 2.34
N GLY A 140 1.87 -7.95 2.19
CA GLY A 140 1.65 -6.96 1.13
C GLY A 140 2.65 -5.80 1.16
N GLY A 141 3.01 -5.32 2.36
CA GLY A 141 4.03 -4.31 2.59
C GLY A 141 5.42 -4.79 2.17
N ILE A 142 5.80 -6.02 2.55
CA ILE A 142 7.04 -6.65 2.07
C ILE A 142 7.01 -6.80 0.54
N GLY A 143 5.86 -7.24 0.01
CA GLY A 143 5.62 -7.48 -1.41
C GLY A 143 5.91 -6.26 -2.26
N ILE A 144 5.42 -5.06 -1.89
CA ILE A 144 5.61 -3.87 -2.74
C ILE A 144 7.06 -3.42 -2.81
N VAL A 145 7.81 -3.48 -1.70
CA VAL A 145 9.19 -3.00 -1.67
C VAL A 145 10.13 -4.01 -2.33
N ALA A 146 9.90 -5.30 -2.10
CA ALA A 146 10.62 -6.37 -2.80
C ALA A 146 10.37 -6.30 -4.31
N LEU A 147 9.13 -6.06 -4.73
CA LEU A 147 8.74 -5.91 -6.13
C LEU A 147 9.38 -4.67 -6.78
N GLY A 148 9.31 -3.52 -6.10
CA GLY A 148 9.97 -2.30 -6.54
C GLY A 148 11.45 -2.57 -6.81
N LEU A 149 12.12 -3.32 -5.95
CA LEU A 149 13.52 -3.66 -6.14
C LEU A 149 13.79 -4.60 -7.34
N PHE A 150 12.94 -5.62 -7.54
CA PHE A 150 13.10 -6.58 -8.64
C PHE A 150 12.73 -5.99 -10.00
N VAL A 151 11.80 -5.03 -10.04
CA VAL A 151 11.20 -4.52 -11.28
C VAL A 151 11.73 -3.14 -11.68
N MET A 152 12.06 -2.26 -10.72
CA MET A 152 12.58 -0.90 -11.01
C MET A 152 13.82 -0.87 -11.92
N PRO A 153 14.82 -1.78 -11.80
CA PRO A 153 15.98 -1.76 -12.69
C PRO A 153 15.60 -1.86 -14.17
N PHE A 154 14.48 -2.53 -14.47
CA PHE A 154 13.98 -2.76 -15.83
C PHE A 154 12.97 -1.72 -16.30
N LEU A 155 12.31 -1.00 -15.38
CA LEU A 155 11.25 -0.06 -15.75
C LEU A 155 11.74 1.36 -16.06
N ARG A 156 12.99 1.75 -15.77
CA ARG A 156 13.46 3.16 -15.94
C ARG A 156 12.57 4.20 -15.22
N LEU A 157 11.70 3.76 -14.31
CA LEU A 157 10.76 4.59 -13.56
C LEU A 157 11.38 4.88 -12.18
N GLY A 158 11.85 6.11 -11.98
CA GLY A 158 12.21 6.62 -10.65
C GLY A 158 13.71 6.72 -10.38
N GLY A 159 14.26 7.93 -10.57
CA GLY A 159 15.10 8.72 -9.64
C GLY A 159 16.32 8.12 -8.92
N MET A 160 16.57 6.82 -8.96
CA MET A 160 17.70 6.16 -8.29
C MET A 160 18.91 6.13 -9.22
N SER A 161 19.38 7.32 -9.57
CA SER A 161 20.73 7.56 -10.10
C SER A 161 21.81 7.13 -9.10
N PHE A 162 21.49 7.02 -7.80
CA PHE A 162 22.41 6.55 -6.77
C PHE A 162 22.80 5.06 -6.88
N PHE A 163 21.93 4.20 -7.44
CA PHE A 163 22.29 2.79 -7.68
C PHE A 163 23.00 2.56 -9.02
N ARG A 164 23.09 3.61 -9.86
CA ARG A 164 23.82 3.60 -11.13
C ARG A 164 25.24 4.14 -11.02
N LEU A 165 25.69 4.56 -9.82
CA LEU A 165 26.97 5.24 -9.74
C LEU A 165 28.18 4.37 -10.08
N GLU A 166 28.08 3.05 -10.05
CA GLU A 166 29.18 2.21 -10.52
C GLU A 166 28.67 0.91 -11.15
N SER A 167 29.25 0.61 -12.32
CA SER A 167 29.38 -0.69 -12.97
C SER A 167 28.48 -0.97 -14.18
N SER A 168 29.16 -1.05 -15.32
CA SER A 168 28.82 -1.78 -16.54
C SER A 168 28.86 -3.31 -16.30
N ASP A 169 28.39 -3.79 -15.14
CA ASP A 169 28.52 -5.20 -14.74
C ASP A 169 27.27 -6.01 -15.15
N LYS A 170 27.50 -7.15 -15.81
CA LYS A 170 26.48 -8.11 -16.23
C LYS A 170 26.01 -9.01 -15.07
N GLY A 171 24.74 -9.42 -15.13
CA GLY A 171 24.18 -10.66 -14.56
C GLY A 171 24.36 -10.87 -13.05
N ASP A 172 25.36 -11.66 -12.67
CA ASP A 172 25.44 -12.29 -11.35
C ASP A 172 25.67 -11.31 -10.18
N LYS A 173 26.44 -10.24 -10.41
CA LYS A 173 26.67 -9.22 -9.38
C LYS A 173 25.40 -8.41 -9.08
N VAL A 174 24.51 -8.24 -10.06
CA VAL A 174 23.24 -7.52 -9.88
C VAL A 174 22.31 -8.33 -8.97
N PHE A 175 22.22 -9.64 -9.19
CA PHE A 175 21.44 -10.54 -8.33
C PHE A 175 21.94 -10.57 -6.89
N ALA A 176 23.25 -10.69 -6.68
CA ALA A 176 23.84 -10.66 -5.35
C ALA A 176 23.53 -9.35 -4.61
N ARG A 177 23.55 -8.21 -5.32
CA ARG A 177 23.20 -6.89 -4.77
C ARG A 177 21.72 -6.79 -4.40
N ILE A 178 20.82 -7.25 -5.27
CA ILE A 178 19.37 -7.30 -4.99
C ILE A 178 19.11 -8.17 -3.75
N ALA A 179 19.69 -9.37 -3.67
CA ALA A 179 19.53 -10.26 -2.53
C ALA A 179 20.10 -9.65 -1.23
N SER A 180 21.21 -8.91 -1.29
CA SER A 180 21.74 -8.19 -0.13
C SER A 180 20.81 -7.07 0.35
N PHE A 181 20.22 -6.32 -0.58
CA PHE A 181 19.25 -5.27 -0.24
C PHE A 181 17.98 -5.86 0.34
N LEU A 182 17.42 -6.93 -0.25
CA LEU A 182 16.21 -7.58 0.26
C LEU A 182 16.40 -8.06 1.70
N ARG A 183 17.56 -8.64 2.03
CA ARG A 183 17.88 -9.03 3.40
C ARG A 183 17.92 -7.83 4.34
N ALA A 184 18.57 -6.74 3.94
CA ALA A 184 18.61 -5.51 4.74
C ALA A 184 17.23 -4.87 4.91
N PHE A 185 16.41 -4.89 3.85
CA PHE A 185 15.03 -4.42 3.87
C PHE A 185 14.19 -5.22 4.85
N VAL A 186 14.16 -6.55 4.72
CA VAL A 186 13.40 -7.42 5.63
C VAL A 186 13.86 -7.23 7.08
N ALA A 187 15.16 -7.13 7.32
CA ALA A 187 15.69 -6.88 8.66
C ALA A 187 15.19 -5.56 9.25
N ILE A 188 15.25 -4.45 8.50
CA ILE A 188 14.74 -3.15 8.97
C ILE A 188 13.21 -3.17 9.11
N TYR A 189 12.49 -3.78 8.18
CA TYR A 189 11.04 -3.90 8.22
C TYR A 189 10.56 -4.61 9.49
N VAL A 190 11.11 -5.81 9.77
CA VAL A 190 10.84 -6.57 11.00
C VAL A 190 11.25 -5.79 12.25
N THR A 191 12.42 -5.14 12.23
CA THR A 191 12.90 -4.35 13.38
C THR A 191 11.94 -3.19 13.69
N ILE A 192 11.50 -2.45 12.68
CA ILE A 192 10.53 -1.36 12.86
C ILE A 192 9.19 -1.92 13.36
N THR A 193 8.71 -3.06 12.84
CA THR A 193 7.49 -3.72 13.33
C THR A 193 7.60 -4.07 14.82
N LEU A 194 8.69 -4.69 15.26
CA LEU A 194 8.87 -5.07 16.66
C LEU A 194 8.98 -3.85 17.58
N VAL A 195 9.72 -2.81 17.16
CA VAL A 195 9.82 -1.56 17.91
C VAL A 195 8.46 -0.86 18.00
N CYS A 196 7.70 -0.82 16.90
CA CYS A 196 6.35 -0.27 16.86
C CYS A 196 5.39 -1.05 17.79
N ALA A 197 5.40 -2.38 17.75
CA ALA A 197 4.60 -3.23 18.63
C ALA A 197 4.94 -2.98 20.11
N SER A 198 6.23 -2.90 20.44
CA SER A 198 6.66 -2.60 21.81
C SER A 198 6.22 -1.22 22.28
N ALA A 199 6.29 -0.21 21.40
CA ALA A 199 5.85 1.15 21.73
C ALA A 199 4.33 1.20 21.96
N TYR A 200 3.54 0.55 21.11
CA TYR A 200 2.09 0.48 21.27
C TYR A 200 1.69 -0.25 22.56
N HIS A 201 2.37 -1.35 22.89
CA HIS A 201 2.12 -2.07 24.13
C HIS A 201 2.43 -1.23 25.37
N VAL A 202 3.60 -0.59 25.42
CA VAL A 202 4.01 0.28 26.54
C VAL A 202 3.06 1.48 26.71
N LEU A 203 2.47 1.96 25.62
CA LEU A 203 1.51 3.07 25.63
C LEU A 203 0.06 2.65 25.87
N GLY A 204 -0.20 1.37 26.15
CA GLY A 204 -1.48 0.89 26.71
C GLY A 204 -2.27 -0.09 25.84
N MET A 205 -1.78 -0.51 24.67
CA MET A 205 -2.45 -1.57 23.89
C MET A 205 -2.17 -2.96 24.48
N ASP A 206 -3.16 -3.87 24.39
CA ASP A 206 -2.91 -5.29 24.65
C ASP A 206 -1.84 -5.85 23.68
N GLN A 207 -1.16 -6.93 24.06
CA GLN A 207 -0.10 -7.52 23.24
C GLN A 207 -0.61 -7.95 21.86
N PHE A 208 -1.82 -8.52 21.79
CA PHE A 208 -2.42 -8.94 20.54
C PHE A 208 -2.74 -7.74 19.64
N ASP A 209 -3.36 -6.69 20.20
CA ASP A 209 -3.69 -5.47 19.47
C ASP A 209 -2.43 -4.74 19.02
N ALA A 210 -1.44 -4.61 19.90
CA ALA A 210 -0.17 -3.93 19.63
C ALA A 210 0.57 -4.60 18.46
N LEU A 211 0.64 -5.93 18.43
CA LEU A 211 1.30 -6.66 17.34
C LEU A 211 0.53 -6.50 16.01
N ASN A 212 -0.79 -6.67 16.03
CA ASN A 212 -1.63 -6.50 14.85
C ASN A 212 -1.54 -5.08 14.28
N HIS A 213 -1.73 -4.06 15.12
CA HIS A 213 -1.63 -2.66 14.70
C HIS A 213 -0.22 -2.29 14.25
N ALA A 214 0.84 -2.86 14.83
CA ALA A 214 2.20 -2.62 14.36
C ALA A 214 2.45 -3.22 12.98
N MET A 215 1.94 -4.42 12.71
CA MET A 215 2.03 -5.03 11.38
C MET A 215 1.35 -4.17 10.31
N THR A 216 0.15 -3.67 10.60
CA THR A 216 -0.65 -2.85 9.67
C THR A 216 -0.15 -1.40 9.56
N THR A 217 0.42 -0.84 10.63
CA THR A 217 1.10 0.47 10.62
C THR A 217 2.34 0.43 9.73
N VAL A 218 3.20 -0.56 9.91
CA VAL A 218 4.48 -0.64 9.17
C VAL A 218 4.27 -1.04 7.71
N ALA A 219 3.20 -1.77 7.42
CA ALA A 219 2.74 -2.02 6.05
C ALA A 219 2.06 -0.81 5.39
N THR A 220 1.76 0.25 6.15
CA THR A 220 0.91 1.38 5.75
C THR A 220 -0.39 0.89 5.11
N GLY A 221 -1.14 0.05 5.84
CA GLY A 221 -2.41 -0.50 5.37
C GLY A 221 -3.60 -0.34 6.32
N GLY A 222 -3.38 -0.06 7.60
CA GLY A 222 -4.42 0.43 8.53
C GLY A 222 -5.56 -0.51 8.92
N PHE A 223 -5.45 -1.82 8.69
CA PHE A 223 -6.39 -2.73 9.35
C PHE A 223 -6.22 -2.70 10.88
N SER A 224 -7.35 -2.83 11.55
CA SER A 224 -7.51 -2.75 13.00
C SER A 224 -8.20 -4.03 13.51
N THR A 225 -7.92 -4.38 14.75
CA THR A 225 -8.64 -5.42 15.51
C THR A 225 -9.99 -4.93 16.03
N HIS A 226 -10.23 -3.62 16.00
CA HIS A 226 -11.45 -2.96 16.45
C HIS A 226 -12.15 -2.21 15.31
N ASP A 227 -13.48 -2.17 15.31
CA ASP A 227 -14.28 -1.44 14.31
C ASP A 227 -13.96 0.06 14.32
N ALA A 228 -13.75 0.62 15.52
CA ALA A 228 -13.45 2.04 15.71
C ALA A 228 -12.00 2.43 15.36
N SER A 229 -11.19 1.50 14.84
CA SER A 229 -9.78 1.78 14.52
C SER A 229 -9.02 2.30 15.75
N PHE A 230 -8.13 3.29 15.59
CA PHE A 230 -7.41 3.92 16.69
C PHE A 230 -8.30 4.73 17.64
N ALA A 231 -9.55 5.04 17.26
CA ALA A 231 -10.49 5.70 18.15
C ALA A 231 -10.86 4.82 19.36
N TYR A 232 -10.72 3.49 19.26
CA TYR A 232 -10.96 2.55 20.36
C TYR A 232 -10.08 2.81 21.59
N PHE A 233 -8.82 3.19 21.39
CA PHE A 233 -7.83 3.31 22.48
C PHE A 233 -7.84 4.66 23.20
N ASP A 234 -8.49 5.68 22.63
CA ASP A 234 -8.63 7.05 23.16
C ASP A 234 -7.38 7.61 23.88
N SER A 235 -6.21 7.49 23.24
CA SER A 235 -4.91 7.81 23.87
C SER A 235 -4.05 8.70 22.99
N VAL A 236 -3.87 9.96 23.41
CA VAL A 236 -3.05 10.96 22.72
C VAL A 236 -1.59 10.50 22.52
N PRO A 237 -0.91 9.87 23.50
CA PRO A 237 0.42 9.31 23.28
C PRO A 237 0.47 8.25 22.18
N LEU A 238 -0.54 7.37 22.09
CA LEU A 238 -0.64 6.39 21.00
C LEU A 238 -0.78 7.08 19.64
N LEU A 239 -1.56 8.15 19.55
CA LEU A 239 -1.70 8.92 18.31
C LEU A 239 -0.36 9.49 17.82
N TRP A 240 0.46 10.03 18.72
CA TRP A 240 1.79 10.53 18.36
C TRP A 240 2.75 9.41 17.94
N ALA A 241 2.74 8.29 18.66
CA ALA A 241 3.55 7.12 18.30
C ALA A 241 3.18 6.60 16.90
N ALA A 242 1.89 6.43 16.64
CA ALA A 242 1.40 5.99 15.34
C ALA A 242 1.73 7.00 14.22
N THR A 243 1.54 8.30 14.47
CA THR A 243 1.94 9.37 13.54
C THR A 243 3.41 9.25 13.15
N PHE A 244 4.28 9.01 14.14
CA PHE A 244 5.71 8.83 13.91
C PHE A 244 6.00 7.59 13.04
N PHE A 245 5.47 6.42 13.39
CA PHE A 245 5.74 5.18 12.64
C PHE A 245 5.13 5.20 11.23
N MET A 246 3.92 5.74 11.05
CA MET A 246 3.32 5.94 9.73
C MET A 246 4.17 6.86 8.85
N SER A 247 4.65 7.97 9.42
CA SER A 247 5.52 8.91 8.71
C SER A 247 6.86 8.27 8.36
N LEU A 248 7.45 7.50 9.28
CA LEU A 248 8.72 6.78 9.07
C LEU A 248 8.61 5.73 7.96
N CYS A 249 7.55 4.92 7.96
CA CYS A 249 7.32 3.87 6.95
C CYS A 249 6.91 4.44 5.59
N SER A 250 6.48 5.71 5.54
CA SER A 250 6.21 6.44 4.31
C SER A 250 7.47 6.95 3.61
N LEU A 251 8.63 6.91 4.27
CA LEU A 251 9.92 7.29 3.69
C LEU A 251 10.50 6.17 2.82
N PRO A 252 11.41 6.47 1.88
CA PRO A 252 12.05 5.43 1.07
C PRO A 252 12.88 4.48 1.93
N PHE A 253 12.57 3.19 1.92
CA PHE A 253 13.32 2.19 2.69
C PHE A 253 14.79 2.12 2.26
N SER A 254 15.09 2.42 0.99
CA SER A 254 16.47 2.54 0.51
C SER A 254 17.27 3.61 1.27
N ILE A 255 16.64 4.72 1.63
CA ILE A 255 17.24 5.80 2.42
C ILE A 255 17.34 5.39 3.89
N LEU A 256 16.32 4.71 4.45
CA LEU A 256 16.36 4.19 5.82
C LEU A 256 17.49 3.16 6.01
N ILE A 257 17.67 2.24 5.06
CA ILE A 257 18.78 1.27 5.03
C ILE A 257 20.12 2.01 4.98
N LEU A 258 20.24 3.00 4.09
CA LEU A 258 21.47 3.77 3.93
C LEU A 258 21.81 4.55 5.20
N PHE A 259 20.82 5.15 5.86
CA PHE A 259 20.97 5.84 7.13
C PHE A 259 21.45 4.89 8.23
N ALA A 260 20.84 3.71 8.35
CA ALA A 260 21.22 2.70 9.34
C ALA A 260 22.66 2.18 9.15
N VAL A 261 23.07 1.95 7.90
CA VAL A 261 24.38 1.37 7.57
C VAL A 261 25.50 2.44 7.59
N LYS A 262 25.28 3.61 6.98
CA LYS A 262 26.33 4.64 6.84
C LYS A 262 26.35 5.66 7.96
N ARG A 263 25.34 5.66 8.86
CA ARG A 263 25.19 6.63 9.97
C ARG A 263 25.30 8.10 9.52
N SER A 264 24.90 8.40 8.29
CA SER A 264 24.93 9.75 7.71
C SER A 264 23.52 10.23 7.45
N SER A 265 23.21 11.46 7.85
CA SER A 265 21.91 12.11 7.62
C SER A 265 21.79 12.77 6.25
N ALA A 266 22.85 12.81 5.44
CA ALA A 266 22.83 13.43 4.11
C ALA A 266 21.71 12.88 3.19
N PRO A 267 21.41 11.56 3.18
CA PRO A 267 20.32 10.99 2.38
C PRO A 267 18.91 11.47 2.77
N LEU A 268 18.72 11.98 4.00
CA LEU A 268 17.41 12.49 4.45
C LEU A 268 17.03 13.82 3.80
N ARG A 269 17.97 14.49 3.10
CA ARG A 269 17.72 15.72 2.34
C ARG A 269 17.16 15.45 0.94
N ASP A 270 16.66 14.26 0.68
CA ASP A 270 16.02 13.93 -0.60
C ASP A 270 14.78 14.81 -0.83
N PRO A 271 14.61 15.42 -2.02
CA PRO A 271 13.49 16.31 -2.31
C PRO A 271 12.12 15.71 -1.99
N GLN A 272 11.89 14.40 -2.19
CA GLN A 272 10.59 13.79 -1.90
C GLN A 272 10.28 13.75 -0.41
N ILE A 273 11.29 13.55 0.45
CA ILE A 273 11.11 13.50 1.91
C ILE A 273 10.70 14.90 2.39
N ILE A 274 11.39 15.92 1.91
CA ILE A 274 11.09 17.32 2.24
C ILE A 274 9.68 17.68 1.76
N THR A 275 9.30 17.27 0.55
CA THR A 275 7.95 17.50 0.03
C THR A 275 6.89 16.76 0.84
N PHE A 276 7.11 15.48 1.17
CA PHE A 276 6.18 14.68 1.98
C PHE A 276 5.95 15.28 3.36
N LEU A 277 7.02 15.54 4.10
CA LEU A 277 6.92 16.17 5.42
C LEU A 277 6.33 17.59 5.33
N GLY A 278 6.63 18.31 4.25
CA GLY A 278 6.09 19.64 3.99
C GLY A 278 4.56 19.66 3.92
N TYR A 279 3.95 18.87 3.04
CA TYR A 279 2.49 18.83 2.96
C TYR A 279 1.85 18.17 4.18
N LEU A 280 2.50 17.19 4.82
CA LEU A 280 2.01 16.58 6.06
C LEU A 280 1.87 17.64 7.18
N ILE A 281 2.96 18.34 7.47
CA ILE A 281 2.98 19.35 8.55
C ILE A 281 2.02 20.50 8.23
N LEU A 282 2.05 21.02 6.99
CA LEU A 282 1.19 22.15 6.60
C LEU A 282 -0.30 21.80 6.68
N SER A 283 -0.71 20.64 6.15
CA SER A 283 -2.11 20.21 6.22
C SER A 283 -2.53 19.89 7.66
N ALA A 284 -1.66 19.24 8.46
CA ALA A 284 -1.95 18.89 9.85
C ALA A 284 -2.12 20.12 10.74
N LEU A 285 -1.26 21.13 10.58
CA LEU A 285 -1.39 22.40 11.29
C LEU A 285 -2.65 23.15 10.86
N ALA A 286 -2.93 23.23 9.55
CA ALA A 286 -4.13 23.89 9.05
C ALA A 286 -5.40 23.24 9.61
N LEU A 287 -5.46 21.90 9.61
CA LEU A 287 -6.58 21.14 10.13
C LEU A 287 -6.71 21.27 11.66
N GLY A 288 -5.60 21.22 12.40
CA GLY A 288 -5.60 21.31 13.86
C GLY A 288 -6.00 22.69 14.37
N VAL A 289 -5.56 23.76 13.70
CA VAL A 289 -6.01 25.13 13.98
C VAL A 289 -7.49 25.29 13.64
N TYR A 290 -7.94 24.77 12.49
CA TYR A 290 -9.35 24.82 12.12
C TYR A 290 -10.24 24.11 13.14
N HIS A 291 -9.87 22.89 13.54
CA HIS A 291 -10.62 22.09 14.51
C HIS A 291 -10.65 22.76 15.90
N HIS A 292 -9.55 23.41 16.31
CA HIS A 292 -9.53 24.21 17.54
C HIS A 292 -10.51 25.39 17.48
N LEU A 293 -10.44 26.19 16.42
CA LEU A 293 -11.21 27.42 16.29
C LEU A 293 -12.71 27.18 16.06
N HIS A 294 -13.09 26.15 15.30
CA HIS A 294 -14.49 25.90 14.93
C HIS A 294 -15.20 24.94 15.88
N ASN A 295 -14.49 23.94 16.43
CA ASN A 295 -15.10 22.91 17.27
C ASN A 295 -14.76 23.06 18.76
N ASN A 296 -14.06 24.14 19.15
CA ASN A 296 -13.69 24.46 20.53
C ASN A 296 -12.91 23.35 21.26
N VAL A 297 -12.17 22.53 20.51
CA VAL A 297 -11.32 21.47 21.06
C VAL A 297 -9.99 22.07 21.50
N ALA A 298 -9.42 21.61 22.62
CA ALA A 298 -8.12 22.09 23.10
C ALA A 298 -7.03 21.92 22.03
N ILE A 299 -6.14 22.91 21.88
CA ILE A 299 -5.16 22.95 20.79
C ILE A 299 -4.24 21.71 20.76
N GLY A 300 -3.86 21.19 21.94
CA GLY A 300 -3.01 19.99 22.02
C GLY A 300 -3.70 18.74 21.49
N THR A 301 -4.97 18.54 21.82
CA THR A 301 -5.77 17.40 21.35
C THR A 301 -6.15 17.57 19.87
N SER A 302 -6.54 18.79 19.45
CA SER A 302 -6.85 19.06 18.05
C SER A 302 -5.66 18.80 17.13
N LEU A 303 -4.45 19.20 17.55
CA LEU A 303 -3.22 18.90 16.82
C LEU A 303 -2.93 17.40 16.80
N ALA A 304 -3.04 16.70 17.92
CA ALA A 304 -2.78 15.25 17.96
C ALA A 304 -3.68 14.48 16.98
N HIS A 305 -4.99 14.73 16.99
CA HIS A 305 -5.92 14.09 16.07
C HIS A 305 -5.70 14.52 14.61
N SER A 306 -5.35 15.78 14.36
CA SER A 306 -5.10 16.28 13.00
C SER A 306 -3.83 15.71 12.39
N PHE A 307 -2.74 15.68 13.16
CA PHE A 307 -1.48 15.04 12.75
C PHE A 307 -1.68 13.54 12.51
N PHE A 308 -2.40 12.85 13.39
CA PHE A 308 -2.68 11.43 13.23
C PHE A 308 -3.50 11.16 11.96
N ASN A 309 -4.64 11.81 11.78
CA ASN A 309 -5.53 11.53 10.65
C ASN A 309 -4.87 11.90 9.32
N LEU A 310 -4.13 13.02 9.24
CA LEU A 310 -3.44 13.37 8.01
C LEU A 310 -2.19 12.54 7.75
N ALA A 311 -1.43 12.14 8.78
CA ALA A 311 -0.36 11.16 8.62
C ALA A 311 -0.94 9.83 8.12
N SER A 312 -2.08 9.40 8.64
CA SER A 312 -2.77 8.19 8.23
C SER A 312 -3.21 8.24 6.75
N ILE A 313 -3.86 9.33 6.31
CA ILE A 313 -4.31 9.47 4.91
C ILE A 313 -3.11 9.59 3.96
N LEU A 314 -2.13 10.44 4.27
CA LEU A 314 -0.98 10.71 3.39
C LEU A 314 0.03 9.56 3.32
N SER A 315 0.16 8.79 4.42
CA SER A 315 0.90 7.53 4.41
C SER A 315 0.14 6.40 3.73
N THR A 316 -1.12 6.63 3.40
CA THR A 316 -2.09 5.64 2.91
C THR A 316 -2.32 4.49 3.89
N SER A 317 -2.15 4.74 5.19
CA SER A 317 -2.47 3.74 6.21
C SER A 317 -3.97 3.61 6.38
N GLY A 318 -4.72 4.72 6.50
CA GLY A 318 -6.18 4.66 6.58
C GLY A 318 -6.77 4.39 7.96
N PHE A 319 -5.98 4.42 9.03
CA PHE A 319 -6.50 4.50 10.39
C PHE A 319 -7.28 5.80 10.62
N ALA A 320 -8.26 5.74 11.51
CA ALA A 320 -9.00 6.91 11.99
C ALA A 320 -8.88 7.01 13.51
N SER A 321 -8.58 8.21 14.02
CA SER A 321 -8.64 8.50 15.46
C SER A 321 -10.00 9.01 15.89
N GLN A 322 -10.72 9.64 14.96
CA GLN A 322 -12.08 10.19 15.10
C GLN A 322 -12.68 10.33 13.69
N ASP A 323 -13.99 10.50 13.61
CA ASP A 323 -14.64 10.88 12.36
C ASP A 323 -14.35 12.34 12.00
N TYR A 324 -13.32 12.54 11.17
CA TYR A 324 -12.95 13.88 10.69
C TYR A 324 -13.99 14.49 9.73
N THR A 325 -14.98 13.73 9.24
CA THR A 325 -16.03 14.29 8.39
C THR A 325 -16.98 15.20 9.18
N ALA A 326 -17.08 14.97 10.49
CA ALA A 326 -17.85 15.80 11.42
C ALA A 326 -17.14 17.11 11.79
N TRP A 327 -15.85 17.27 11.47
CA TRP A 327 -15.08 18.44 11.90
C TRP A 327 -15.33 19.70 11.07
N GLY A 328 -15.97 19.55 9.91
CA GLY A 328 -16.36 20.63 9.01
C GLY A 328 -15.81 20.50 7.58
N PRO A 329 -16.26 21.35 6.64
CA PRO A 329 -15.95 21.20 5.21
C PRO A 329 -14.45 21.29 4.87
N LEU A 330 -13.66 22.03 5.66
CA LEU A 330 -12.21 22.10 5.45
C LEU A 330 -11.55 20.74 5.73
N ALA A 331 -12.01 20.03 6.78
CA ALA A 331 -11.48 18.71 7.11
C ALA A 331 -11.76 17.71 5.99
N VAL A 332 -13.00 17.70 5.49
CA VAL A 332 -13.43 16.84 4.37
C VAL A 332 -12.61 17.12 3.10
N SER A 333 -12.46 18.39 2.73
CA SER A 333 -11.72 18.77 1.52
C SER A 333 -10.22 18.48 1.63
N LEU A 334 -9.59 18.76 2.78
CA LEU A 334 -8.20 18.42 3.02
C LEU A 334 -7.99 16.90 2.99
N ALA A 335 -8.86 16.13 3.64
CA ALA A 335 -8.80 14.67 3.60
C ALA A 335 -8.92 14.13 2.16
N PHE A 336 -9.87 14.64 1.38
CA PHE A 336 -10.06 14.25 -0.02
C PHE A 336 -8.83 14.51 -0.88
N VAL A 337 -8.25 15.71 -0.77
CA VAL A 337 -7.04 16.08 -1.52
C VAL A 337 -5.84 15.26 -1.04
N ALA A 338 -5.72 15.03 0.27
CA ALA A 338 -4.68 14.19 0.84
C ALA A 338 -4.75 12.75 0.31
N THR A 339 -5.94 12.20 0.02
CA THR A 339 -6.06 10.85 -0.56
C THR A 339 -5.36 10.72 -1.91
N PHE A 340 -5.32 11.77 -2.74
CA PHE A 340 -4.54 11.74 -3.99
C PHE A 340 -3.03 11.66 -3.75
N VAL A 341 -2.57 12.28 -2.67
CA VAL A 341 -1.15 12.47 -2.37
C VAL A 341 -0.67 11.30 -1.51
N GLY A 342 0.22 10.47 -2.07
CA GLY A 342 0.77 9.33 -1.33
C GLY A 342 2.08 9.66 -0.62
N GLY A 343 2.71 8.64 -0.04
CA GLY A 343 4.06 8.75 0.54
C GLY A 343 5.18 8.90 -0.50
N CYS A 344 6.41 8.63 -0.06
CA CYS A 344 7.58 8.65 -0.94
C CYS A 344 7.64 7.41 -1.86
N SER A 345 8.48 7.46 -2.89
CA SER A 345 8.76 6.28 -3.73
C SER A 345 9.73 5.33 -3.02
N GLY A 346 9.54 4.02 -3.17
CA GLY A 346 10.32 3.01 -2.44
C GLY A 346 9.95 2.88 -0.96
N SER A 347 8.77 3.39 -0.57
CA SER A 347 8.10 3.13 0.70
C SER A 347 6.98 2.10 0.53
N THR A 348 6.31 1.73 1.63
CA THR A 348 5.13 0.84 1.58
C THR A 348 3.83 1.56 1.22
N ALA A 349 3.82 2.90 1.24
CA ALA A 349 2.64 3.71 0.97
C ALA A 349 2.10 3.48 -0.46
N GLY A 350 0.89 3.97 -0.74
CA GLY A 350 0.27 4.02 -2.06
C GLY A 350 0.32 5.42 -2.69
N GLY A 351 -0.76 5.78 -3.39
CA GLY A 351 -1.06 7.12 -3.93
C GLY A 351 -0.14 7.65 -5.04
N ILE A 352 -0.39 8.89 -5.44
CA ILE A 352 0.50 9.62 -6.36
C ILE A 352 1.75 10.02 -5.56
N LYS A 353 2.84 9.26 -5.75
CA LYS A 353 4.08 9.42 -5.00
C LYS A 353 4.64 10.84 -4.99
N ALA A 354 5.21 11.26 -3.85
CA ALA A 354 5.77 12.61 -3.65
C ALA A 354 6.76 13.06 -4.74
N TYR A 355 7.62 12.17 -5.25
CA TYR A 355 8.59 12.52 -6.30
C TYR A 355 7.94 13.00 -7.61
N ARG A 356 6.73 12.52 -7.93
CA ARG A 356 5.99 12.91 -9.13
C ARG A 356 5.59 14.38 -9.05
N PHE A 357 5.11 14.82 -7.88
CA PHE A 357 4.79 16.23 -7.63
C PHE A 357 6.04 17.12 -7.72
N VAL A 358 7.17 16.69 -7.17
CA VAL A 358 8.44 17.44 -7.30
C VAL A 358 8.82 17.66 -8.76
N ILE A 359 8.76 16.60 -9.58
CA ILE A 359 9.12 16.70 -11.00
C ILE A 359 8.09 17.52 -11.76
N MET A 360 6.78 17.29 -11.57
CA MET A 360 5.73 18.07 -12.21
C MET A 360 5.85 19.56 -11.90
N TYR A 361 6.09 19.93 -10.63
CA TYR A 361 6.33 21.31 -10.24
C TYR A 361 7.57 21.90 -10.91
N ARG A 362 8.68 21.14 -10.93
CA ARG A 362 9.92 21.59 -11.60
C ARG A 362 9.80 21.67 -13.13
N SER A 363 8.82 21.00 -13.73
CA SER A 363 8.53 21.10 -15.17
C SER A 363 7.79 22.39 -15.55
N LEU A 364 7.14 23.08 -14.61
CA LEU A 364 6.38 24.30 -14.88
C LEU A 364 7.28 25.44 -15.40
N ARG A 365 8.40 25.69 -14.71
CA ARG A 365 9.31 26.78 -15.08
C ARG A 365 9.89 26.61 -16.50
N PRO A 366 10.45 25.44 -16.87
CA PRO A 366 10.84 25.15 -18.26
C PRO A 366 9.71 25.33 -19.28
N ALA A 367 8.50 24.88 -18.97
CA ALA A 367 7.35 25.02 -19.86
C ALA A 367 7.01 26.50 -20.11
N ILE A 368 6.97 27.31 -19.05
CA ILE A 368 6.73 28.76 -19.14
C ILE A 368 7.88 29.45 -19.90
N MET A 369 9.12 29.13 -19.56
CA MET A 369 10.30 29.71 -20.23
C MET A 369 10.33 29.37 -21.72
N LYS A 370 9.85 28.19 -22.14
CA LYS A 370 9.78 27.82 -23.55
C LYS A 370 8.70 28.58 -24.32
N VAL A 371 7.61 28.97 -23.66
CA VAL A 371 6.59 29.84 -24.26
C VAL A 371 7.14 31.25 -24.44
N ILE A 372 7.90 31.76 -23.47
CA ILE A 372 8.49 33.11 -23.52
C ILE A 372 9.72 33.17 -24.45
N TYR A 373 10.55 32.13 -24.41
CA TYR A 373 11.82 32.00 -25.13
C TYR A 373 11.86 30.63 -25.84
N PRO A 374 11.35 30.55 -27.10
CA PRO A 374 11.19 29.29 -27.84
C PRO A 374 12.48 28.46 -28.00
N ASP A 375 13.63 29.14 -28.14
CA ASP A 375 14.94 28.51 -28.34
C ASP A 375 15.67 28.18 -27.02
N SER A 376 15.02 28.38 -25.86
CA SER A 376 15.64 28.09 -24.57
C SER A 376 15.76 26.58 -24.31
N VAL A 377 16.98 26.14 -23.97
CA VAL A 377 17.24 24.77 -23.52
C VAL A 377 17.35 24.77 -22.00
N THR A 378 16.31 24.27 -21.33
CA THR A 378 16.28 24.16 -19.87
C THR A 378 16.17 22.69 -19.45
N THR A 379 17.06 22.27 -18.54
CA THR A 379 17.04 20.90 -18.00
C THR A 379 16.27 20.86 -16.69
N ILE A 380 15.39 19.89 -16.54
CA ILE A 380 14.71 19.61 -15.27
C ILE A 380 15.64 18.77 -14.40
N ARG A 381 15.79 19.15 -13.13
CA ARG A 381 16.61 18.41 -12.17
C ARG A 381 15.77 17.88 -11.02
N TYR A 382 16.10 16.71 -10.50
CA TYR A 382 15.62 16.16 -9.24
C TYR A 382 16.83 16.02 -8.29
N GLY A 383 16.85 16.84 -7.24
CA GLY A 383 18.05 16.99 -6.40
C GLY A 383 19.25 17.42 -7.26
N GLY A 384 20.34 16.64 -7.20
CA GLY A 384 21.55 16.83 -8.02
C GLY A 384 21.51 16.20 -9.41
N THR A 385 20.42 15.54 -9.81
CA THR A 385 20.37 14.71 -11.03
C THR A 385 19.43 15.27 -12.09
N VAL A 386 19.78 15.10 -13.37
CA VAL A 386 18.95 15.54 -14.50
C VAL A 386 17.85 14.51 -14.75
N VAL A 387 16.63 14.97 -15.03
CA VAL A 387 15.46 14.14 -15.33
C VAL A 387 15.27 14.04 -16.83
N ASP A 388 15.40 12.84 -17.37
CA ASP A 388 15.22 12.56 -18.80
C ASP A 388 13.79 12.86 -19.27
N ALA A 389 13.64 13.25 -20.53
CA ALA A 389 12.33 13.59 -21.11
C ALA A 389 11.35 12.40 -21.10
N ASP A 390 11.85 11.17 -21.30
CA ASP A 390 11.02 9.96 -21.24
C ASP A 390 10.44 9.72 -19.84
N MET A 391 11.21 10.04 -18.79
CA MET A 391 10.73 9.94 -17.41
C MET A 391 9.63 10.96 -17.14
N GLN A 392 9.78 12.19 -17.64
CA GLN A 392 8.74 13.22 -17.52
C GLN A 392 7.45 12.78 -18.22
N LYS A 393 7.54 12.30 -19.47
CA LYS A 393 6.40 11.77 -20.22
C LYS A 393 5.70 10.64 -19.47
N ALA A 394 6.47 9.71 -18.89
CA ALA A 394 5.92 8.61 -18.11
C ALA A 394 5.16 9.09 -16.86
N ILE A 395 5.63 10.14 -16.19
CA ILE A 395 4.95 10.74 -15.02
C ILE A 395 3.62 11.38 -15.43
N PHE A 396 3.61 12.18 -16.51
CA PHE A 396 2.37 12.78 -17.00
C PHE A 396 1.38 11.72 -17.50
N LEU A 397 1.86 10.69 -18.20
CA LEU A 397 1.03 9.57 -18.63
C LEU A 397 0.41 8.83 -17.43
N PHE A 398 1.20 8.57 -16.38
CA PHE A 398 0.69 7.98 -15.14
C PHE A 398 -0.42 8.84 -14.54
N PHE A 399 -0.21 10.16 -14.40
CA PHE A 399 -1.20 11.08 -13.85
C PHE A 399 -2.48 11.10 -14.68
N SER A 400 -2.38 11.20 -16.01
CA SER A 400 -3.53 11.17 -16.92
C SER A 400 -4.32 9.87 -16.79
N VAL A 401 -3.64 8.72 -16.81
CA VAL A 401 -4.28 7.41 -16.67
C VAL A 401 -4.95 7.27 -15.30
N PHE A 402 -4.29 7.67 -14.22
CA PHE A 402 -4.85 7.65 -12.86
C PHE A 402 -6.16 8.43 -12.78
N VAL A 403 -6.17 9.68 -13.27
CA VAL A 403 -7.38 10.54 -13.28
C VAL A 403 -8.47 9.96 -14.18
N SER A 404 -8.12 9.37 -15.32
CA SER A 404 -9.10 8.71 -16.20
C SER A 404 -9.77 7.51 -15.53
N PHE A 405 -9.00 6.62 -14.89
CA PHE A 405 -9.57 5.49 -14.14
C PHE A 405 -10.41 5.94 -12.95
N TRP A 406 -9.99 7.02 -12.27
CA TRP A 406 -10.78 7.61 -11.20
C TRP A 406 -12.13 8.14 -11.70
N ALA A 407 -12.13 8.92 -12.78
CA ALA A 407 -13.35 9.45 -13.37
C ALA A 407 -14.28 8.33 -13.89
N MET A 408 -13.72 7.36 -14.62
CA MET A 408 -14.49 6.23 -15.15
C MET A 408 -15.08 5.36 -14.03
N GLY A 409 -14.28 5.01 -13.02
CA GLY A 409 -14.74 4.23 -11.87
C GLY A 409 -15.85 4.96 -11.11
N THR A 410 -15.74 6.28 -10.96
CA THR A 410 -16.77 7.11 -10.32
C THR A 410 -18.08 7.03 -11.09
N VAL A 411 -18.05 7.18 -12.42
CA VAL A 411 -19.24 7.05 -13.27
C VAL A 411 -19.87 5.66 -13.17
N VAL A 412 -19.06 4.60 -13.15
CA VAL A 412 -19.56 3.22 -13.02
C VAL A 412 -20.23 3.01 -11.66
N LEU A 413 -19.64 3.45 -10.55
CA LEU A 413 -20.28 3.35 -9.23
C LEU A 413 -21.56 4.20 -9.15
N SER A 414 -21.57 5.40 -9.72
CA SER A 414 -22.79 6.21 -9.78
C SER A 414 -23.88 5.53 -10.61
N ALA A 415 -23.53 4.83 -11.69
CA ALA A 415 -24.48 4.02 -12.47
C ALA A 415 -25.03 2.82 -11.69
N LEU A 416 -24.31 2.33 -10.67
CA LEU A 416 -24.79 1.31 -9.73
C LEU A 416 -25.68 1.87 -8.61
N GLY A 417 -25.91 3.20 -8.58
CA GLY A 417 -26.82 3.86 -7.65
C GLY A 417 -26.17 4.56 -6.45
N TYR A 418 -24.83 4.62 -6.38
CA TYR A 418 -24.13 5.36 -5.32
C TYR A 418 -24.09 6.87 -5.63
N ASP A 419 -24.23 7.70 -4.60
CA ASP A 419 -24.09 9.15 -4.74
C ASP A 419 -22.66 9.54 -5.15
N PHE A 420 -22.50 10.74 -5.71
CA PHE A 420 -21.21 11.18 -6.26
C PHE A 420 -20.09 11.20 -5.21
N GLN A 421 -20.39 11.59 -3.96
CA GLN A 421 -19.38 11.68 -2.91
C GLN A 421 -18.89 10.28 -2.51
N THR A 422 -19.81 9.34 -2.28
CA THR A 422 -19.45 7.94 -2.00
C THR A 422 -18.70 7.32 -3.18
N ALA A 423 -19.20 7.49 -4.41
CA ALA A 423 -18.58 6.93 -5.61
C ALA A 423 -17.16 7.46 -5.86
N ALA A 424 -17.00 8.79 -5.85
CA ALA A 424 -15.72 9.44 -6.16
C ALA A 424 -14.67 9.17 -5.09
N SER A 425 -15.06 9.16 -3.82
CA SER A 425 -14.14 8.87 -2.71
C SER A 425 -13.78 7.38 -2.63
N SER A 426 -14.73 6.47 -2.90
CA SER A 426 -14.47 5.01 -2.92
C SER A 426 -13.47 4.62 -4.00
N VAL A 427 -13.63 5.19 -5.20
CA VAL A 427 -12.73 4.91 -6.33
C VAL A 427 -11.36 5.52 -6.07
N LEU A 428 -11.31 6.73 -5.50
CA LEU A 428 -10.06 7.39 -5.17
C LEU A 428 -9.27 6.64 -4.09
N THR A 429 -9.94 6.21 -3.02
CA THR A 429 -9.29 5.47 -1.93
C THR A 429 -8.82 4.09 -2.40
N ALA A 430 -9.58 3.42 -3.27
CA ALA A 430 -9.15 2.16 -3.88
C ALA A 430 -7.92 2.35 -4.79
N LEU A 431 -7.93 3.33 -5.70
CA LEU A 431 -6.78 3.60 -6.58
C LEU A 431 -5.53 4.09 -5.82
N SER A 432 -5.72 4.77 -4.70
CA SER A 432 -4.62 5.30 -3.89
C SER A 432 -4.17 4.33 -2.81
N ASN A 433 -4.90 3.22 -2.60
CA ASN A 433 -4.71 2.25 -1.52
C ASN A 433 -4.70 2.90 -0.13
N VAL A 434 -5.69 3.75 0.16
CA VAL A 434 -5.74 4.53 1.43
C VAL A 434 -6.64 3.89 2.48
N GLY A 435 -7.82 3.37 2.12
CA GLY A 435 -8.72 2.65 3.04
C GLY A 435 -10.07 3.35 3.20
N PRO A 436 -10.17 4.39 4.05
CA PRO A 436 -11.38 5.17 4.19
C PRO A 436 -11.60 6.08 2.97
N GLY A 437 -12.85 6.23 2.58
CA GLY A 437 -13.35 7.25 1.68
C GLY A 437 -13.92 8.44 2.46
N ILE A 438 -15.00 9.03 1.93
CA ILE A 438 -15.69 10.15 2.56
C ILE A 438 -17.19 9.93 2.46
N GLY A 439 -17.91 10.30 3.51
CA GLY A 439 -19.37 10.15 3.60
C GLY A 439 -19.74 9.20 4.74
N SER A 440 -21.03 9.01 4.94
CA SER A 440 -21.53 8.14 6.02
C SER A 440 -21.23 6.67 5.79
N MET A 441 -21.26 6.21 4.54
CA MET A 441 -21.07 4.79 4.21
C MET A 441 -19.61 4.38 4.26
N VAL A 442 -18.74 5.03 3.47
CA VAL A 442 -17.32 4.63 3.30
C VAL A 442 -16.34 5.53 4.04
N GLY A 443 -16.83 6.45 4.87
CA GLY A 443 -16.00 7.39 5.61
C GLY A 443 -15.13 6.72 6.70
N PRO A 444 -14.40 7.53 7.49
CA PRO A 444 -13.51 7.03 8.55
C PRO A 444 -14.23 6.28 9.69
N ALA A 445 -15.53 6.48 9.86
CA ALA A 445 -16.38 5.74 10.80
C ALA A 445 -17.27 4.69 10.11
N GLY A 446 -17.15 4.53 8.79
CA GLY A 446 -17.94 3.62 7.97
C GLY A 446 -17.13 2.45 7.43
N ASN A 447 -17.74 1.66 6.56
CA ASN A 447 -17.11 0.50 5.90
C ASN A 447 -17.79 0.20 4.55
N PHE A 448 -17.31 -0.84 3.86
CA PHE A 448 -17.77 -1.20 2.52
C PHE A 448 -18.83 -2.32 2.54
N ALA A 449 -19.32 -2.74 3.71
CA ALA A 449 -20.17 -3.92 3.86
C ALA A 449 -21.52 -3.80 3.13
N GLU A 450 -22.05 -2.57 3.01
CA GLU A 450 -23.30 -2.26 2.33
C GLU A 450 -23.15 -2.15 0.80
N MET A 451 -21.92 -2.21 0.28
CA MET A 451 -21.70 -2.17 -1.16
C MET A 451 -22.09 -3.47 -1.85
N SER A 452 -22.63 -3.32 -3.06
CA SER A 452 -23.05 -4.41 -3.92
C SER A 452 -21.84 -5.20 -4.44
N ASN A 453 -22.03 -6.48 -4.74
CA ASN A 453 -20.96 -7.34 -5.25
C ASN A 453 -20.23 -6.77 -6.50
N PRO A 454 -20.92 -6.17 -7.49
CA PRO A 454 -20.25 -5.54 -8.63
C PRO A 454 -19.36 -4.36 -8.24
N ALA A 455 -19.80 -3.55 -7.26
CA ALA A 455 -19.00 -2.43 -6.75
C ALA A 455 -17.75 -2.92 -6.02
N LEU A 456 -17.88 -3.94 -5.15
CA LEU A 456 -16.74 -4.55 -4.47
C LEU A 456 -15.74 -5.15 -5.45
N LEU A 457 -16.20 -5.80 -6.52
CA LEU A 457 -15.31 -6.35 -7.55
C LEU A 457 -14.56 -5.23 -8.31
N LEU A 458 -15.26 -4.17 -8.70
CA LEU A 458 -14.65 -3.00 -9.35
C LEU A 458 -13.56 -2.38 -8.46
N LEU A 459 -13.90 -2.10 -7.20
CA LEU A 459 -12.96 -1.53 -6.24
C LEU A 459 -11.76 -2.46 -5.99
N SER A 460 -11.97 -3.77 -5.93
CA SER A 460 -10.89 -4.77 -5.83
C SER A 460 -9.91 -4.69 -7.00
N MET A 461 -10.43 -4.55 -8.22
CA MET A 461 -9.58 -4.38 -9.41
C MET A 461 -8.80 -3.06 -9.37
N LEU A 462 -9.45 -1.97 -8.94
CA LEU A 462 -8.81 -0.66 -8.82
C LEU A 462 -7.72 -0.64 -7.74
N MET A 463 -7.91 -1.33 -6.61
CA MET A 463 -6.89 -1.51 -5.57
C MET A 463 -5.63 -2.18 -6.12
N LEU A 464 -5.80 -3.26 -6.90
CA LEU A 464 -4.68 -3.94 -7.55
C LEU A 464 -4.00 -3.04 -8.59
N MET A 465 -4.77 -2.29 -9.39
CA MET A 465 -4.22 -1.36 -10.38
C MET A 465 -3.41 -0.25 -9.71
N GLY A 466 -3.93 0.37 -8.65
CA GLY A 466 -3.23 1.37 -7.86
C GLY A 466 -1.89 0.86 -7.33
N ARG A 467 -1.93 -0.32 -6.69
CA ARG A 467 -0.76 -0.94 -6.07
C ARG A 467 0.34 -1.32 -7.07
N LEU A 468 -0.07 -1.73 -8.27
CA LEU A 468 0.82 -2.18 -9.34
C LEU A 468 1.26 -1.06 -10.30
N GLU A 469 1.04 0.21 -9.95
CA GLU A 469 1.42 1.39 -10.75
C GLU A 469 0.69 1.46 -12.11
N ILE A 470 -0.57 1.02 -12.16
CA ILE A 470 -1.59 1.01 -13.24
C ILE A 470 -1.11 0.49 -14.60
N VAL A 471 -0.11 1.14 -15.19
CA VAL A 471 0.53 0.80 -16.46
C VAL A 471 1.03 -0.66 -16.47
N THR A 472 1.57 -1.16 -15.35
CA THR A 472 2.03 -2.55 -15.26
C THR A 472 0.90 -3.56 -15.48
N VAL A 473 -0.31 -3.25 -15.01
CA VAL A 473 -1.50 -4.09 -15.20
C VAL A 473 -2.00 -3.96 -16.64
N LEU A 474 -2.08 -2.73 -17.17
CA LEU A 474 -2.55 -2.47 -18.53
C LEU A 474 -1.69 -3.14 -19.60
N ILE A 475 -0.37 -3.24 -19.36
CA ILE A 475 0.54 -3.92 -20.28
C ILE A 475 0.13 -5.39 -20.49
N ILE A 476 -0.33 -6.08 -19.45
CA ILE A 476 -0.76 -7.48 -19.56
C ILE A 476 -2.04 -7.62 -20.38
N LEU A 477 -2.93 -6.63 -20.33
CA LEU A 477 -4.15 -6.62 -21.15
C LEU A 477 -3.86 -6.34 -22.63
N SER A 478 -2.66 -5.84 -22.97
CA SER A 478 -2.28 -5.57 -24.35
C SER A 478 -1.93 -6.86 -25.12
N PRO A 479 -2.52 -7.10 -26.30
CA PRO A 479 -2.13 -8.21 -27.16
C PRO A 479 -0.64 -8.20 -27.55
N LEU A 480 -0.01 -7.00 -27.59
CA LEU A 480 1.41 -6.83 -27.91
C LEU A 480 2.33 -7.52 -26.89
N PHE A 481 1.91 -7.62 -25.63
CA PHE A 481 2.68 -8.28 -24.59
C PHE A 481 2.79 -9.79 -24.81
N TRP A 482 1.72 -10.40 -25.34
CA TRP A 482 1.60 -11.83 -25.54
C TRP A 482 2.20 -12.31 -26.86
N ARG A 483 2.28 -11.43 -27.87
CA ARG A 483 2.96 -11.73 -29.14
C ARG A 483 4.46 -11.98 -28.91
N ASN A 484 5.05 -12.84 -29.74
CA ASN A 484 6.46 -13.23 -29.63
C ASN A 484 7.37 -12.07 -30.04
#